data_AF-A0A6H9IV49-F1
#
_entry.id   AF-A0A6H9IV49-F1
#
_cell.length_a   1.000
_cell.length_b   1.000
_cell.length_c   1.000
_cell.angle_alpha   90.00
_cell.angle_beta   90.00
_cell.angle_gamma   90.00
#
_symmetry.space_group_name_H-M   'P 1'
#
loop_
_entity.id
_entity.type
_entity.pdbx_description
1 polymer ?
#
loop_
_entity_poly.entity_id
_entity_poly.type
_entity_poly.pdbx_seq_one_letter_code
_entity_poly.pdbx_strand_id
1 'polypeptide(L)'
;MKVKNINKERSKYAGPIFVMMEGIGVDITQSMARIVVNGKDLPFISVRTSVWNQGPVNDLIVSTNERVEEFYQFMWSQVPVMLAMYFLQGADLMRFARIAGINQGVMGEYIYHFSWG
;
A
#
# COMPACT_ATOMS: atom_id res chain seq x y z
N MET A 1 41.06 -7.76 22.57
CA MET A 1 40.91 -6.53 21.76
C MET A 1 39.48 -6.02 21.96
N LYS A 2 39.30 -4.84 22.56
CA LYS A 2 38.00 -4.31 22.99
C LYS A 2 37.53 -3.31 21.94
N VAL A 3 36.60 -3.68 21.08
CA VAL A 3 36.07 -2.78 20.03
C VAL A 3 35.00 -1.89 20.66
N LYS A 4 35.30 -0.59 20.77
CA LYS A 4 34.34 0.44 21.17
C LYS A 4 33.37 0.66 20.03
N ASN A 5 32.08 0.43 20.27
CA ASN A 5 31.04 0.73 19.31
C ASN A 5 30.75 2.24 19.33
N ILE A 6 31.25 2.94 18.32
CA ILE A 6 31.04 4.36 18.04
C ILE A 6 29.82 4.49 17.13
N ASN A 7 28.64 4.69 17.71
CA ASN A 7 27.53 5.33 17.01
C ASN A 7 26.61 5.99 18.03
N LYS A 8 27.06 7.15 18.49
CA LYS A 8 26.26 8.15 19.17
C LYS A 8 26.15 9.31 18.21
N GLU A 9 25.09 9.37 17.42
CA GLU A 9 24.55 10.64 16.95
C GLU A 9 23.05 10.53 16.68
N ARG A 10 22.31 11.47 17.29
CA ARG A 10 20.85 11.51 17.37
C ARG A 10 20.30 12.26 16.16
N SER A 11 19.35 11.68 15.44
CA SER A 11 18.39 12.46 14.62
C SER A 11 17.17 12.80 15.47
N LYS A 12 16.87 14.10 15.61
CA LYS A 12 15.83 14.66 16.50
C LYS A 12 14.44 14.80 15.84
N TYR A 13 14.18 14.14 14.71
CA TYR A 13 12.90 14.23 13.98
C TYR A 13 12.40 12.88 13.46
N ALA A 14 12.54 11.82 14.25
CA ALA A 14 12.00 10.51 13.89
C ALA A 14 10.55 10.41 14.38
N GLY A 15 9.58 10.78 13.53
CA GLY A 15 8.31 10.05 13.52
C GLY A 15 8.58 8.56 13.28
N PRO A 16 7.67 7.64 13.62
CA PRO A 16 7.92 6.23 13.45
C PRO A 16 8.20 5.92 11.96
N ILE A 17 9.46 5.61 11.65
CA ILE A 17 9.83 5.02 10.37
C ILE A 17 9.36 3.57 10.45
N PHE A 18 8.19 3.29 9.88
CA PHE A 18 7.73 1.93 9.67
C PHE A 18 8.56 1.32 8.53
N VAL A 19 9.64 0.63 8.87
CA VAL A 19 10.35 -0.24 7.92
C VAL A 19 9.51 -1.51 7.78
N MET A 20 8.62 -1.54 6.79
CA MET A 20 7.97 -2.78 6.37
C MET A 20 9.02 -3.64 5.67
N MET A 21 9.41 -4.76 6.26
CA MET A 21 10.16 -5.79 5.53
C MET A 21 9.31 -6.19 4.32
N GLU A 22 9.84 -6.04 3.11
CA GLU A 22 9.21 -6.57 1.89
C GLU A 22 9.18 -8.11 1.99
N GLY A 23 8.19 -8.65 2.71
CA GLY A 23 7.75 -10.03 2.50
C GLY A 23 7.39 -10.14 1.02
N ILE A 24 7.80 -11.24 0.38
CA ILE A 24 7.61 -11.49 -1.06
C ILE A 24 6.12 -11.35 -1.39
N GLY A 25 5.69 -10.17 -1.81
CA GLY A 25 4.31 -9.88 -2.16
C GLY A 25 3.96 -10.60 -3.46
N VAL A 26 2.75 -11.14 -3.54
CA VAL A 26 2.21 -11.74 -4.75
C VAL A 26 1.86 -10.63 -5.72
N ASP A 27 2.54 -10.59 -6.87
CA ASP A 27 2.21 -9.67 -7.96
C ASP A 27 0.96 -10.15 -8.70
N ILE A 28 -0.07 -9.31 -8.68
CA ILE A 28 -1.37 -9.59 -9.29
C ILE A 28 -1.73 -8.59 -10.38
N THR A 29 -0.75 -7.77 -10.82
CA THR A 29 -0.96 -6.69 -11.79
C THR A 29 -1.69 -7.17 -13.05
N GLN A 30 -1.26 -8.32 -13.60
CA GLN A 30 -1.83 -8.89 -14.83
C GLN A 30 -3.23 -9.52 -14.62
N SER A 31 -3.69 -9.65 -13.38
CA SER A 31 -5.05 -10.14 -13.07
C SER A 31 -6.03 -9.00 -12.84
N MET A 32 -5.54 -7.78 -12.62
CA MET A 32 -6.35 -6.61 -12.29
C MET A 32 -6.82 -5.89 -13.56
N ALA A 33 -8.12 -5.63 -13.64
CA ALA A 33 -8.71 -4.79 -14.67
C ALA A 33 -8.83 -3.33 -14.21
N ARG A 34 -9.27 -3.14 -12.96
CA ARG A 34 -9.59 -1.81 -12.42
C ARG A 34 -9.55 -1.81 -10.90
N ILE A 35 -9.12 -0.68 -10.32
CA ILE A 35 -9.21 -0.40 -8.89
C ILE A 35 -10.04 0.86 -8.69
N VAL A 36 -10.99 0.81 -7.77
CA VAL A 36 -11.87 1.93 -7.43
C VAL A 36 -11.82 2.18 -5.93
N VAL A 37 -11.55 3.41 -5.53
CA VAL A 37 -11.50 3.83 -4.12
C VAL A 37 -12.54 4.92 -3.90
N ASN A 38 -13.49 4.69 -2.98
CA ASN A 38 -14.62 5.59 -2.73
C ASN A 38 -15.36 6.03 -4.00
N GLY A 39 -15.51 5.10 -4.96
CA GLY A 39 -16.19 5.37 -6.23
C GLY A 39 -15.34 6.10 -7.29
N LYS A 40 -14.09 6.43 -7.00
CA LYS A 40 -13.15 7.04 -7.95
C LYS A 40 -12.13 6.02 -8.45
N ASP A 41 -11.80 6.09 -9.72
CA ASP A 41 -10.79 5.23 -10.32
C ASP A 41 -9.40 5.57 -9.82
N LEU A 42 -8.64 4.53 -9.51
CA LEU A 42 -7.22 4.61 -9.19
C LEU A 42 -6.46 3.87 -10.29
N PRO A 43 -5.87 4.58 -11.26
CA PRO A 43 -4.93 4.00 -12.20
C PRO A 43 -3.76 3.37 -11.44
N PHE A 44 -3.21 2.28 -11.97
CA PHE A 44 -2.10 1.57 -11.35
C PHE A 44 -1.05 1.16 -12.39
N ILE A 45 0.20 1.11 -11.93
CA ILE A 45 1.35 0.55 -12.64
C ILE A 45 1.54 -0.89 -12.20
N SER A 46 1.44 -1.14 -10.90
CA SER A 46 1.53 -2.49 -10.33
C SER A 46 0.61 -2.64 -9.12
N VAL A 47 0.21 -3.89 -8.90
CA VAL A 47 -0.69 -4.27 -7.80
C VAL A 47 -0.14 -5.54 -7.16
N ARG A 48 0.01 -5.51 -5.84
CA ARG A 48 0.51 -6.64 -5.05
C ARG A 48 -0.38 -6.88 -3.83
N THR A 49 -0.30 -8.08 -3.28
CA THR A 49 -0.88 -8.46 -1.97
C THR A 49 0.13 -9.30 -1.20
N SER A 50 0.10 -9.27 0.12
CA SER A 50 0.94 -10.12 0.96
C SER A 50 0.57 -11.60 0.87
N VAL A 51 -0.72 -11.91 0.73
CA VAL A 51 -1.24 -13.29 0.71
C VAL A 51 -2.33 -13.42 -0.35
N TRP A 52 -2.30 -14.53 -1.09
CA TRP A 52 -3.32 -14.91 -2.06
C TRP A 52 -3.98 -16.24 -1.67
N ASN A 53 -5.27 -16.20 -1.39
CA ASN A 53 -6.09 -17.41 -1.19
C ASN A 53 -7.45 -17.19 -1.87
N GLN A 54 -7.54 -17.55 -3.16
CA GLN A 54 -8.69 -17.25 -4.03
C GLN A 54 -9.00 -15.75 -4.17
N GLY A 55 -8.04 -14.89 -3.82
CA GLY A 55 -8.14 -13.44 -3.79
C GLY A 55 -7.17 -12.84 -2.76
N PRO A 56 -7.01 -11.50 -2.73
CA PRO A 56 -6.26 -10.80 -1.68
C PRO A 56 -6.90 -11.00 -0.31
N VAL A 57 -6.09 -11.42 0.67
CA VAL A 57 -6.61 -11.79 2.00
C VAL A 57 -6.67 -10.59 2.95
N ASN A 58 -5.56 -9.87 3.09
CA ASN A 58 -5.39 -8.87 4.16
C ASN A 58 -5.17 -7.44 3.65
N ASP A 59 -4.55 -7.30 2.49
CA ASP A 59 -4.06 -6.03 1.99
C ASP A 59 -4.07 -5.94 0.46
N LEU A 60 -3.85 -4.71 -0.01
CA LEU A 60 -3.53 -4.39 -1.39
C LEU A 60 -2.46 -3.30 -1.39
N ILE A 61 -1.39 -3.52 -2.15
CA ILE A 61 -0.33 -2.55 -2.36
C ILE A 61 -0.43 -2.10 -3.82
N VAL A 62 -0.73 -0.82 -4.03
CA VAL A 62 -0.97 -0.25 -5.35
C VAL A 62 0.09 0.80 -5.64
N SER A 63 0.86 0.59 -6.71
CA SER A 63 1.77 1.59 -7.23
C SER A 63 1.13 2.36 -8.38
N THR A 64 1.27 3.68 -8.41
CA THR A 64 0.68 4.55 -9.42
C THR A 64 1.48 5.84 -9.63
N ASN A 65 1.34 6.47 -10.79
CA ASN A 65 1.89 7.81 -11.01
C ASN A 65 0.96 8.91 -10.48
N GLU A 66 -0.25 8.57 -10.02
CA GLU A 66 -1.23 9.55 -9.58
C GLU A 66 -1.14 9.80 -8.07
N ARG A 67 -0.96 11.08 -7.72
CA ARG A 67 -1.09 11.53 -6.34
C ARG A 67 -2.55 11.83 -6.02
N VAL A 68 -3.13 11.07 -5.11
CA VAL A 68 -4.48 11.31 -4.57
C VAL A 68 -4.38 11.98 -3.20
N GLU A 69 -4.58 13.30 -3.14
CA GLU A 69 -4.44 14.07 -1.89
C GLU A 69 -5.39 13.61 -0.78
N GLU A 70 -6.61 13.21 -1.15
CA GLU A 70 -7.62 12.70 -0.20
C GLU A 70 -7.12 11.47 0.56
N PHE A 71 -6.26 10.64 -0.04
CA PHE A 71 -5.72 9.44 0.61
C PHE A 71 -4.84 9.76 1.81
N TYR A 72 -4.12 10.89 1.80
CA TYR A 72 -3.35 11.32 2.97
C TYR A 72 -4.27 11.64 4.15
N GLN A 73 -5.43 12.27 3.90
CA GLN A 73 -6.41 12.56 4.94
C GLN A 73 -7.05 11.28 5.48
N PHE A 74 -7.37 10.32 4.61
CA PHE A 74 -7.89 9.01 5.04
C PHE A 74 -6.85 8.20 5.81
N MET A 75 -5.57 8.27 5.43
CA MET A 75 -4.46 7.66 6.19
C MET A 75 -4.35 8.28 7.59
N TRP A 76 -4.37 9.61 7.73
CA TRP A 76 -4.24 10.23 9.06
C TRP A 76 -5.47 10.02 9.94
N SER A 77 -6.66 10.12 9.38
CA SER A 77 -7.92 9.92 10.11
C SER A 77 -8.20 8.45 10.43
N GLN A 78 -7.52 7.52 9.74
CA GLN A 78 -7.76 6.09 9.87
C GLN A 78 -9.22 5.71 9.58
N VAL A 79 -9.95 6.52 8.81
CA VAL A 79 -11.31 6.20 8.38
C VAL A 79 -11.25 5.18 7.24
N PRO A 80 -12.02 4.08 7.29
CA PRO A 80 -12.06 3.13 6.19
C PRO A 80 -12.59 3.75 4.90
N VAL A 81 -11.96 3.41 3.77
CA VAL A 81 -12.41 3.71 2.42
C VAL A 81 -13.02 2.45 1.79
N MET A 82 -14.00 2.63 0.91
CA MET A 82 -14.52 1.55 0.09
C MET A 82 -13.53 1.26 -1.04
N LEU A 83 -12.92 0.07 -1.03
CA LEU A 83 -12.02 -0.42 -2.06
C LEU A 83 -12.73 -1.50 -2.88
N ALA A 84 -12.89 -1.27 -4.17
CA ALA A 84 -13.38 -2.26 -5.12
C ALA A 84 -12.28 -2.65 -6.11
N MET A 85 -12.09 -3.94 -6.26
CA MET A 85 -11.10 -4.59 -7.11
C MET A 85 -11.83 -5.38 -8.18
N TYR A 86 -11.62 -5.02 -9.44
CA TYR A 86 -12.21 -5.72 -10.58
C TYR A 86 -11.12 -6.52 -11.27
N PHE A 87 -11.32 -7.82 -11.40
CA PHE A 87 -10.36 -8.73 -12.02
C PHE A 87 -10.73 -8.99 -13.48
N LEU A 88 -9.74 -9.18 -14.35
CA LEU A 88 -9.96 -9.46 -15.78
C LEU A 88 -10.79 -10.73 -16.02
N GLN A 89 -10.76 -11.68 -15.09
CA GLN A 89 -11.53 -12.93 -15.17
C GLN A 89 -13.00 -12.77 -14.72
N GLY A 90 -13.42 -11.54 -14.38
CA GLY A 90 -14.81 -11.22 -14.01
C GLY A 90 -15.20 -11.49 -12.56
N ALA A 91 -14.24 -11.90 -11.71
CA ALA A 91 -14.44 -11.87 -10.27
C ALA A 91 -14.25 -10.43 -9.77
N ASP A 92 -15.13 -9.96 -8.89
CA ASP A 92 -15.00 -8.64 -8.27
C ASP A 92 -14.96 -8.79 -6.75
N LEU A 93 -14.12 -7.98 -6.09
CA LEU A 93 -13.97 -7.98 -4.64
C LEU A 93 -14.14 -6.58 -4.09
N MET A 94 -15.00 -6.45 -3.07
CA MET A 94 -15.19 -5.21 -2.34
C MET A 94 -14.79 -5.38 -0.86
N ARG A 95 -14.07 -4.39 -0.34
CA ARG A 95 -13.58 -4.34 1.05
C ARG A 95 -13.68 -2.91 1.59
N PHE A 96 -13.91 -2.79 2.88
CA PHE A 96 -13.61 -1.55 3.61
C PHE A 96 -12.18 -1.64 4.09
N ALA A 97 -11.31 -0.79 3.54
CA ALA A 97 -9.88 -0.81 3.80
C ALA A 97 -9.43 0.48 4.47
N ARG A 98 -8.42 0.39 5.34
CA ARG A 98 -7.68 1.56 5.83
C ARG A 98 -6.49 1.79 4.91
N ILE A 99 -6.11 3.04 4.73
CA ILE A 99 -4.83 3.38 4.11
C ILE A 99 -3.78 3.32 5.22
N ALA A 100 -3.04 2.23 5.26
CA ALA A 100 -2.04 1.94 6.29
C ALA A 100 -0.74 2.72 6.07
N GLY A 101 -0.46 3.13 4.83
CA GLY A 101 0.74 3.87 4.49
C GLY A 101 0.72 4.39 3.07
N ILE A 102 1.46 5.47 2.86
CA ILE A 102 1.69 6.08 1.55
C ILE A 102 3.19 6.33 1.44
N ASN A 103 3.82 5.68 0.46
CA ASN A 103 5.25 5.81 0.19
C ASN A 103 5.47 6.39 -1.21
N GLN A 104 6.69 6.84 -1.46
CA GLN A 104 7.14 7.20 -2.81
C GLN A 104 8.22 6.20 -3.23
N GLY A 105 8.04 5.62 -4.42
CA GLY A 105 9.00 4.72 -5.04
C GLY A 105 10.19 5.45 -5.64
N VAL A 106 11.16 4.67 -6.11
CA VAL A 106 12.45 5.19 -6.59
C VAL A 106 12.28 6.02 -7.87
N MET A 107 11.30 5.70 -8.70
CA MET A 107 11.00 6.40 -9.95
C MET A 107 10.03 7.57 -9.75
N GLY A 108 9.66 7.87 -8.49
CA GLY A 108 8.75 8.95 -8.13
C GLY A 108 7.28 8.54 -8.07
N GLU A 109 6.97 7.27 -8.33
CA GLU A 109 5.62 6.71 -8.23
C GLU A 109 5.10 6.67 -6.79
N TYR A 110 3.79 6.81 -6.60
CA TYR A 110 3.13 6.71 -5.30
C TYR A 110 2.74 5.27 -5.02
N ILE A 111 3.05 4.79 -3.82
CA ILE A 111 2.73 3.44 -3.36
C ILE A 111 1.72 3.55 -2.21
N TYR A 112 0.50 3.11 -2.47
CA TYR A 112 -0.60 3.09 -1.51
C TYR A 112 -0.75 1.70 -0.89
N HIS A 113 -0.73 1.64 0.43
CA HIS A 113 -0.94 0.40 1.19
C HIS A 113 -2.33 0.41 1.80
N PHE A 114 -3.21 -0.46 1.31
CA PHE A 114 -4.55 -0.70 1.84
C PHE A 114 -4.55 -1.94 2.73
N SER A 115 -5.20 -1.90 3.89
CA SER A 115 -5.35 -3.07 4.77
C SER A 115 -6.77 -3.20 5.31
N TRP A 116 -7.25 -4.43 5.49
CA TRP A 116 -8.59 -4.72 6.03
C TRP A 116 -8.65 -5.96 6.94
N GLY A 117 -7.50 -6.45 7.40
CA GLY A 117 -7.34 -7.49 8.43
C GLY A 117 -6.79 -6.92 9.73
#